data_AF-A0A932EDX9-F1
#
_entry.id   AF-A0A932EDX9-F1
#
_cell.length_a   1.000
_cell.length_b   1.000
_cell.length_c   1.000
_cell.angle_alpha   90.00
_cell.angle_beta   90.00
_cell.angle_gamma   90.00
#
_symmetry.space_group_name_H-M   'P 1'
#
loop_
_entity.id
_entity.type
_entity.pdbx_description
1 polymer ?
#
loop_
_entity_poly.entity_id
_entity_poly.type
_entity_poly.pdbx_seq_one_letter_code
_entity_poly.pdbx_strand_id
1 'polypeptide(L)'
;MPLLKVNSEWLIVNREKKKKKSIYHFPFTIHLKQGFTLVEILVGLGLLAITVGSALLFLTSVLRGSNQSAVVTEVKQNGQVVLDSLDRQIRDARAARQMIPSEFPQGANNGLVLTLASARTLYAACFSASGSANGWIGLADMPAGVSPSLADYKSLTNNQSAIEGVDISACNFAVVAQTVGASSPAIVSLSFTINQGVKAPSRRDFLSNAEFQTTISLRRY
;
A
#
# COMPACT_ATOMS: atom_id res chain seq x y z
N MET A 1 8.96 37.87 -56.78
CA MET A 1 8.25 39.05 -57.33
C MET A 1 8.06 38.82 -58.82
N PRO A 2 6.94 39.18 -59.47
CA PRO A 2 5.96 40.25 -59.14
C PRO A 2 4.62 39.68 -58.64
N LEU A 3 3.81 40.31 -57.77
CA LEU A 3 3.16 41.64 -57.75
C LEU A 3 2.09 41.90 -58.83
N LEU A 4 0.86 42.00 -58.30
CA LEU A 4 -0.27 42.86 -58.69
C LEU A 4 -1.12 42.49 -59.91
N LYS A 5 -2.41 42.23 -59.64
CA LYS A 5 -3.46 43.18 -60.04
C LYS A 5 -4.74 43.06 -59.21
N VAL A 6 -5.22 44.24 -58.80
CA VAL A 6 -6.48 44.55 -58.12
C VAL A 6 -7.60 44.70 -59.15
N ASN A 7 -8.84 44.36 -58.78
CA ASN A 7 -10.12 44.99 -59.21
C ASN A 7 -11.23 44.37 -58.35
N SER A 8 -11.90 45.05 -57.40
CA SER A 8 -12.83 46.20 -57.47
C SER A 8 -14.25 45.82 -57.93
N GLU A 9 -15.18 46.00 -56.97
CA GLU A 9 -16.62 46.23 -57.10
C GLU A 9 -17.52 45.04 -57.47
N TRP A 10 -18.41 44.64 -56.55
CA TRP A 10 -19.83 45.03 -56.60
C TRP A 10 -20.45 44.99 -55.19
N LEU A 11 -21.12 46.09 -54.87
CA LEU A 11 -21.94 46.31 -53.69
C LEU A 11 -23.19 45.42 -53.72
N ILE A 12 -23.41 44.61 -52.68
CA ILE A 12 -24.77 44.32 -52.23
C ILE A 12 -24.83 44.60 -50.72
N VAL A 13 -25.45 45.75 -50.44
CA VAL A 13 -25.99 46.12 -49.14
C VAL A 13 -26.99 45.06 -48.72
N ASN A 14 -26.69 44.30 -47.66
CA ASN A 14 -27.72 43.55 -46.96
C ASN A 14 -27.73 43.95 -45.48
N ARG A 15 -28.64 44.89 -45.17
CA ARG A 15 -29.02 45.27 -43.81
C ARG A 15 -29.81 44.13 -43.18
N GLU A 16 -29.09 43.17 -42.61
CA GLU A 16 -29.68 42.22 -41.66
C GLU A 16 -30.02 42.97 -40.36
N LYS A 17 -31.32 43.07 -40.10
CA LYS A 17 -31.93 43.76 -38.97
C LYS A 17 -31.41 43.14 -37.66
N LYS A 18 -30.58 43.89 -36.92
CA LYS A 18 -30.25 43.57 -35.52
C LYS A 18 -31.55 43.46 -34.72
N LYS A 19 -32.01 42.23 -34.47
CA LYS A 19 -33.05 41.94 -33.48
C LYS A 19 -32.56 42.46 -32.14
N LYS A 20 -33.21 43.51 -31.61
CA LYS A 20 -33.03 43.97 -30.24
C LYS A 20 -33.30 42.79 -29.32
N LYS A 21 -32.24 42.20 -28.74
CA LYS A 21 -32.37 41.28 -27.60
C LYS A 21 -32.97 42.10 -26.47
N SER A 22 -34.24 41.83 -26.19
CA SER A 22 -34.94 42.28 -25.00
C SER A 22 -34.14 41.82 -23.79
N ILE A 23 -33.49 42.76 -23.11
CA ILE A 23 -32.88 42.54 -21.81
C ILE A 23 -34.05 42.36 -20.86
N TYR A 24 -34.34 41.11 -20.47
CA TYR A 24 -35.20 40.85 -19.34
C TYR A 24 -34.48 41.42 -18.10
N HIS A 25 -34.84 42.65 -17.75
CA HIS A 25 -34.61 43.18 -16.42
C HIS A 25 -35.44 42.29 -15.50
N PHE A 26 -34.83 41.28 -14.89
CA PHE A 26 -35.40 40.66 -13.69
C PHE A 26 -35.22 41.71 -12.58
N PRO A 27 -36.29 42.35 -12.09
CA PRO A 27 -36.15 43.18 -10.91
C PRO A 27 -35.91 42.22 -9.74
N PHE A 28 -34.67 42.13 -9.27
CA PHE A 28 -34.39 41.55 -7.97
C PHE A 28 -34.84 42.55 -6.91
N THR A 29 -36.16 42.64 -6.70
CA THR A 29 -36.76 43.51 -5.70
C THR A 29 -36.57 42.85 -4.34
N ILE A 30 -35.52 43.25 -3.62
CA ILE A 30 -35.33 42.84 -2.22
C ILE A 30 -36.35 43.62 -1.38
N HIS A 31 -37.48 42.99 -1.08
CA HIS A 31 -38.40 43.48 -0.07
C HIS A 31 -37.76 43.28 1.31
N LEU A 32 -37.05 44.29 1.81
CA LEU A 32 -36.66 44.39 3.22
C LEU A 32 -37.89 44.78 4.04
N LYS A 33 -38.75 43.80 4.35
CA LYS A 33 -39.79 43.96 5.36
C LYS A 33 -39.61 42.86 6.41
N GLN A 34 -39.47 43.31 7.66
CA GLN A 34 -39.19 42.57 8.91
C GLN A 34 -37.71 42.27 9.15
N GLY A 35 -37.14 42.94 10.17
CA GLY A 35 -35.82 42.63 10.70
C GLY A 35 -35.89 41.46 11.69
N PHE A 36 -34.80 40.70 11.79
CA PHE A 36 -34.71 39.58 12.73
C PHE A 36 -34.75 40.07 14.18
N THR A 37 -35.46 39.34 15.03
CA THR A 37 -35.42 39.61 16.47
C THR A 37 -34.10 39.11 17.05
N LEU A 38 -33.64 39.73 18.14
CA LEU A 38 -32.41 39.31 18.83
C LEU A 38 -32.49 37.83 19.27
N VAL A 39 -33.67 37.39 19.70
CA VAL A 39 -33.93 36.00 20.11
C VAL A 39 -33.80 35.04 18.93
N GLU A 40 -34.28 35.40 17.75
CA GLU A 40 -34.21 34.56 16.55
C GLU A 40 -32.77 34.36 16.06
N ILE A 41 -31.95 35.43 16.11
CA ILE A 41 -30.50 35.31 15.83
C ILE A 41 -29.82 34.42 16.87
N LEU A 42 -30.17 34.55 18.15
CA LEU A 42 -29.58 33.75 19.22
C LEU A 42 -29.91 32.26 19.08
N VAL A 43 -31.15 31.92 18.76
CA VAL A 43 -31.57 30.54 18.47
C VAL A 43 -30.89 30.01 17.20
N GLY A 44 -30.81 30.83 16.15
CA GLY A 44 -30.14 30.46 14.90
C GLY A 44 -28.66 30.13 15.09
N LEU A 45 -27.93 30.94 15.87
CA LEU A 45 -26.53 30.68 16.22
C LEU A 45 -26.37 29.41 17.06
N GLY A 46 -27.29 29.15 18.00
CA GLY A 46 -27.30 27.91 18.79
C GLY A 46 -27.47 26.67 17.92
N LEU A 47 -28.44 26.68 17.00
CA LEU A 47 -28.67 25.59 16.06
C LEU A 47 -27.49 25.40 15.08
N LEU A 48 -26.91 26.51 14.61
CA LEU A 48 -25.73 26.47 13.74
C LEU A 48 -24.52 25.86 14.47
N ALA A 49 -24.29 26.23 15.73
CA ALA A 49 -23.19 25.67 16.52
C ALA A 49 -23.34 24.15 16.71
N ILE A 50 -24.55 23.67 17.02
CA ILE A 50 -24.81 22.23 17.20
C ILE A 50 -24.61 21.48 15.87
N THR A 51 -25.16 21.99 14.78
CA THR A 51 -25.06 21.34 13.45
C THR A 51 -23.62 21.26 12.97
N VAL A 52 -22.86 22.36 13.02
CA VAL A 52 -21.43 22.36 12.63
C VAL A 52 -20.61 21.45 13.54
N GLY A 53 -20.85 21.48 14.86
CA GLY A 53 -20.18 20.59 15.82
C GLY A 53 -20.41 19.11 15.49
N SER A 54 -21.67 18.72 15.22
CA SER A 54 -22.01 17.34 14.86
C SER A 54 -21.38 16.90 13.53
N ALA A 55 -21.35 17.78 12.53
CA ALA A 55 -20.76 17.50 11.23
C ALA A 55 -19.24 17.28 11.33
N LEU A 56 -18.54 18.07 12.15
CA LEU A 56 -17.10 17.92 12.37
C LEU A 56 -16.77 16.61 13.11
N LEU A 57 -17.56 16.24 14.13
CA LEU A 57 -17.40 14.96 14.83
C LEU A 57 -17.62 13.77 13.89
N PHE A 58 -18.65 13.86 13.03
CA PHE A 58 -18.89 12.83 12.03
C PHE A 58 -17.73 12.73 11.03
N LEU A 59 -17.28 13.86 10.47
CA LEU A 59 -16.18 13.90 9.50
C LEU A 59 -14.89 13.31 10.07
N THR A 60 -14.51 13.71 11.29
CA THR A 60 -13.30 13.19 11.96
C THR A 60 -13.40 11.68 12.23
N SER A 61 -14.59 11.17 12.58
CA SER A 61 -14.82 9.74 12.73
C SER A 61 -14.66 8.98 11.42
N VAL A 62 -15.22 9.49 10.32
CA VAL A 62 -15.12 8.88 8.98
C VAL A 62 -13.67 8.88 8.49
N LEU A 63 -12.95 10.01 8.62
CA LEU A 63 -11.54 10.10 8.24
C LEU A 63 -10.67 9.11 9.02
N ARG A 64 -10.93 8.96 10.33
CA ARG A 64 -10.23 7.98 11.16
C ARG A 64 -10.51 6.55 10.68
N GLY A 65 -11.77 6.20 10.43
CA GLY A 65 -12.15 4.88 9.93
C GLY A 65 -11.54 4.55 8.57
N SER A 66 -11.52 5.52 7.65
CA SER A 66 -10.91 5.38 6.33
C SER A 66 -9.41 5.08 6.42
N ASN A 67 -8.67 5.84 7.23
CA ASN A 67 -7.23 5.65 7.39
C ASN A 67 -6.91 4.31 8.03
N GLN A 68 -7.67 3.89 9.05
CA GLN A 68 -7.50 2.58 9.67
C GLN A 68 -7.73 1.45 8.66
N SER A 69 -8.79 1.55 7.84
CA SER A 69 -9.07 0.56 6.80
C SER A 69 -7.96 0.48 5.75
N ALA A 70 -7.38 1.62 5.36
CA ALA A 70 -6.26 1.66 4.41
C ALA A 70 -5.03 0.93 4.96
N VAL A 71 -4.60 1.24 6.19
CA VAL A 71 -3.44 0.61 6.84
C VAL A 71 -3.64 -0.90 7.01
N VAL A 72 -4.83 -1.33 7.46
CA VAL A 72 -5.15 -2.77 7.60
C VAL A 72 -5.10 -3.49 6.25
N THR A 73 -5.61 -2.84 5.20
CA THR A 73 -5.61 -3.41 3.85
C THR A 73 -4.19 -3.57 3.34
N GLU A 74 -3.34 -2.57 3.55
CA GLU A 74 -1.93 -2.61 3.16
C GLU A 74 -1.15 -3.71 3.88
N VAL A 75 -1.29 -3.83 5.21
CA VAL A 75 -0.68 -4.90 6.01
C VAL A 75 -1.09 -6.27 5.50
N LYS A 76 -2.39 -6.46 5.23
CA LYS A 76 -2.92 -7.74 4.73
C LYS A 76 -2.42 -8.05 3.32
N GLN A 77 -2.44 -7.07 2.41
CA GLN A 77 -1.98 -7.27 1.03
C GLN A 77 -0.50 -7.63 0.99
N ASN A 78 0.35 -6.91 1.72
CA ASN A 78 1.78 -7.25 1.80
C ASN A 78 2.00 -8.66 2.38
N GLY A 79 1.24 -9.04 3.42
CA GLY A 79 1.33 -10.37 4.01
C GLY A 79 0.93 -11.48 3.06
N GLN A 80 -0.13 -11.28 2.29
CA GLN A 80 -0.54 -12.24 1.26
C GLN A 80 0.50 -12.34 0.14
N VAL A 81 1.07 -11.22 -0.32
CA VAL A 81 2.15 -11.25 -1.33
C VAL A 81 3.36 -12.05 -0.84
N VAL A 82 3.75 -11.88 0.42
CA VAL A 82 4.84 -12.65 1.04
C VAL A 82 4.48 -14.14 1.09
N LEU A 83 3.28 -14.48 1.58
CA LEU A 83 2.83 -15.87 1.69
C LEU A 83 2.77 -16.56 0.33
N ASP A 84 2.13 -15.93 -0.66
CA ASP A 84 1.97 -16.51 -2.00
C ASP A 84 3.32 -16.69 -2.70
N SER A 85 4.21 -15.70 -2.56
CA SER A 85 5.56 -15.77 -3.11
C SER A 85 6.35 -16.92 -2.48
N LEU A 86 6.39 -17.01 -1.15
CA LEU A 86 7.13 -18.06 -0.45
C LEU A 86 6.50 -19.45 -0.64
N ASP A 87 5.17 -19.57 -0.65
CA ASP A 87 4.48 -20.84 -0.93
C ASP A 87 4.87 -21.39 -2.29
N ARG A 88 4.84 -20.54 -3.32
CA ARG A 88 5.29 -20.92 -4.66
C ARG A 88 6.75 -21.36 -4.67
N GLN A 89 7.65 -20.57 -4.09
CA GLN A 89 9.09 -20.88 -4.09
C GLN A 89 9.40 -22.18 -3.33
N ILE A 90 8.72 -22.42 -2.19
CA ILE A 90 8.90 -23.65 -1.39
C ILE A 90 8.35 -24.86 -2.15
N ARG A 91 7.18 -24.75 -2.79
CA ARG A 91 6.60 -25.85 -3.57
C ARG A 91 7.44 -26.23 -4.79
N ASP A 92 8.07 -25.24 -5.42
CA ASP A 92 8.93 -25.43 -6.60
C ASP A 92 10.33 -25.95 -6.23
N ALA A 93 10.71 -25.93 -4.95
CA ALA A 93 11.99 -26.42 -4.47
C ALA A 93 12.07 -27.95 -4.43
N ARG A 94 13.27 -28.49 -4.70
CA ARG A 94 13.59 -29.92 -4.57
C ARG A 94 14.01 -30.30 -3.16
N ALA A 95 14.73 -29.40 -2.50
CA ALA A 95 15.17 -29.57 -1.12
C ALA A 95 15.07 -28.24 -0.39
N ALA A 96 14.80 -28.33 0.90
CA ALA A 96 14.74 -27.19 1.80
C ALA A 96 15.58 -27.51 3.04
N ARG A 97 16.32 -26.52 3.52
CA ARG A 97 17.03 -26.58 4.80
C ARG A 97 17.06 -25.22 5.45
N GLN A 98 17.24 -25.19 6.76
CA GLN A 98 17.46 -23.94 7.47
C GLN A 98 18.81 -23.34 7.07
N MET A 99 18.89 -22.00 7.02
CA MET A 99 20.17 -21.31 6.91
C MET A 99 21.01 -21.58 8.16
N ILE A 100 22.30 -21.77 7.96
CA ILE A 100 23.28 -21.85 9.05
C ILE A 100 23.84 -20.45 9.36
N PRO A 101 24.35 -20.19 10.58
CA PRO A 101 24.82 -18.85 10.97
C PRO A 101 25.84 -18.20 10.03
N SER A 102 26.68 -18.99 9.36
CA SER A 102 27.68 -18.50 8.40
C SER A 102 27.10 -18.03 7.05
N GLU A 103 25.82 -18.31 6.79
CA GLU A 103 25.11 -17.91 5.56
C GLU A 103 24.22 -16.69 5.77
N PHE A 104 24.05 -16.22 7.01
CA PHE A 104 23.22 -15.06 7.27
C PHE A 104 23.89 -13.78 6.75
N PRO A 105 23.22 -12.99 5.90
CA PRO A 105 23.66 -11.63 5.62
C PRO A 105 23.55 -10.78 6.90
N GLN A 106 24.31 -9.69 6.95
CA GLN A 106 24.27 -8.77 8.08
C GLN A 106 22.84 -8.27 8.33
N GLY A 107 22.35 -8.44 9.58
CA GLY A 107 21.01 -8.00 9.99
C GLY A 107 19.90 -9.03 9.77
N ALA A 108 20.20 -10.20 9.20
CA ALA A 108 19.28 -11.33 9.16
C ALA A 108 19.44 -12.22 10.41
N ASN A 109 18.30 -12.67 10.94
CA ASN A 109 18.26 -13.48 12.17
C ASN A 109 17.73 -14.90 11.95
N ASN A 110 17.03 -15.12 10.84
CA ASN A 110 16.51 -16.42 10.45
C ASN A 110 16.37 -16.47 8.94
N GLY A 111 16.38 -17.67 8.37
CA GLY A 111 16.29 -17.86 6.95
C GLY A 111 16.20 -19.32 6.52
N LEU A 112 15.78 -19.48 5.27
CA LEU A 112 15.55 -20.73 4.59
C LEU A 112 16.39 -20.77 3.31
N VAL A 113 16.99 -21.93 3.06
CA VAL A 113 17.69 -22.22 1.81
C VAL A 113 16.89 -23.25 1.03
N LEU A 114 16.53 -22.90 -0.21
CA LEU A 114 15.78 -23.74 -1.12
C LEU A 114 16.64 -24.10 -2.32
N THR A 115 16.82 -25.41 -2.55
CA THR A 115 17.51 -25.91 -3.74
C THR A 115 16.51 -26.12 -4.85
N LEU A 116 16.65 -25.38 -5.95
CA LEU A 116 15.77 -25.44 -7.12
C LEU A 116 16.23 -26.54 -8.09
N ALA A 117 15.34 -26.94 -9.00
CA ALA A 117 15.63 -27.94 -10.03
C ALA A 117 16.73 -27.51 -11.04
N SER A 118 16.96 -26.22 -11.18
CA SER A 118 17.82 -25.59 -12.19
C SER A 118 19.28 -25.39 -11.76
N ALA A 119 19.76 -26.12 -10.75
CA ALA A 119 21.07 -25.90 -10.10
C ALA A 119 21.25 -24.48 -9.52
N ARG A 120 20.13 -23.83 -9.17
CA ARG A 120 20.07 -22.56 -8.46
C ARG A 120 19.63 -22.77 -7.02
N THR A 121 20.00 -21.84 -6.16
CA THR A 121 19.63 -21.84 -4.75
C THR A 121 18.97 -20.51 -4.41
N LEU A 122 17.75 -20.59 -3.88
CA LEU A 122 17.04 -19.42 -3.38
C LEU A 122 17.24 -19.32 -1.87
N TYR A 123 17.68 -18.15 -1.43
CA TYR A 123 17.83 -17.79 -0.03
C TYR A 123 16.68 -16.86 0.36
N ALA A 124 15.91 -17.24 1.37
CA ALA A 124 14.87 -16.42 1.95
C ALA A 124 15.26 -16.03 3.39
N ALA A 125 15.49 -14.75 3.65
CA ALA A 125 15.97 -14.28 4.96
C ALA A 125 15.02 -13.27 5.60
N CYS A 126 14.91 -13.33 6.92
CA CYS A 126 14.19 -12.36 7.74
C CYS A 126 15.16 -11.29 8.25
N PHE A 127 14.94 -10.04 7.87
CA PHE A 127 15.68 -8.88 8.36
C PHE A 127 14.86 -8.16 9.42
N SER A 128 15.47 -7.89 10.57
CA SER A 128 14.77 -7.18 11.64
C SER A 128 14.76 -5.68 11.40
N ALA A 129 13.74 -5.02 11.95
CA ALA A 129 13.66 -3.57 11.98
C ALA A 129 14.90 -2.94 12.62
N SER A 130 15.23 -1.76 12.14
CA SER A 130 16.11 -0.81 12.82
C SER A 130 15.32 0.47 13.10
N GLY A 131 15.79 1.33 13.99
CA GLY A 131 15.09 2.59 14.33
C GLY A 131 14.82 3.52 13.12
N SER A 132 15.41 3.24 11.95
CA SER A 132 15.24 3.98 10.71
C SER A 132 14.65 3.17 9.55
N ALA A 133 14.49 1.85 9.66
CA ALA A 133 14.01 0.99 8.57
C ALA A 133 13.14 -0.16 9.10
N ASN A 134 12.12 -0.51 8.34
CA ASN A 134 11.23 -1.62 8.65
C ASN A 134 11.95 -2.96 8.52
N GLY A 135 11.53 -3.94 9.32
CA GLY A 135 11.85 -5.35 9.11
C GLY A 135 11.19 -5.86 7.84
N TRP A 136 11.83 -6.81 7.17
CA TRP A 136 11.39 -7.29 5.86
C TRP A 136 11.86 -8.71 5.60
N ILE A 137 11.21 -9.39 4.64
CA ILE A 137 11.63 -10.70 4.15
C ILE A 137 12.21 -10.50 2.76
N GLY A 138 13.45 -10.95 2.60
CA GLY A 138 14.20 -10.85 1.36
C GLY A 138 14.35 -12.18 0.66
N LEU A 139 14.35 -12.15 -0.66
CA LEU A 139 14.75 -13.27 -1.51
C LEU A 139 16.02 -12.94 -2.29
N ALA A 140 16.98 -13.86 -2.31
CA ALA A 140 18.16 -13.81 -3.17
C ALA A 140 18.29 -15.12 -3.96
N ASP A 141 18.41 -15.02 -5.28
CA ASP A 141 18.54 -16.17 -6.18
C ASP A 141 19.98 -16.29 -6.69
N MET A 142 20.70 -17.28 -6.16
CA MET A 142 22.13 -17.45 -6.38
C MET A 142 22.42 -18.76 -7.13
N PRO A 143 23.55 -18.84 -7.88
CA PRO A 143 24.08 -20.12 -8.34
C PRO A 143 24.36 -21.06 -7.15
N ALA A 144 24.26 -22.37 -7.36
CA ALA A 144 24.54 -23.35 -6.31
C ALA A 144 25.96 -23.17 -5.72
N GLY A 145 26.06 -23.15 -4.39
CA GLY A 145 27.31 -23.01 -3.65
C GLY A 145 27.79 -21.57 -3.43
N VAL A 146 27.07 -20.56 -3.93
CA VAL A 146 27.39 -19.14 -3.68
C VAL A 146 26.45 -18.59 -2.61
N SER A 147 27.03 -18.02 -1.54
CA SER A 147 26.25 -17.36 -0.49
C SER A 147 25.95 -15.90 -0.86
N PRO A 148 24.71 -15.42 -0.70
CA PRO A 148 24.33 -14.05 -1.03
C PRO A 148 24.85 -13.04 -0.01
N SER A 149 25.19 -11.84 -0.50
CA SER A 149 25.42 -10.65 0.32
C SER A 149 24.11 -9.87 0.52
N LEU A 150 24.09 -8.90 1.44
CA LEU A 150 22.90 -8.07 1.70
C LEU A 150 22.34 -7.40 0.43
N ALA A 151 23.21 -7.01 -0.52
CA ALA A 151 22.81 -6.34 -1.75
C ALA A 151 22.08 -7.26 -2.76
N ASP A 152 22.22 -8.58 -2.62
CA ASP A 152 21.60 -9.56 -3.51
C ASP A 152 20.13 -9.82 -3.14
N TYR A 153 19.73 -9.45 -1.92
CA TYR A 153 18.38 -9.65 -1.43
C TYR A 153 17.42 -8.58 -1.95
N LYS A 154 16.30 -9.04 -2.51
CA LYS A 154 15.17 -8.21 -2.93
C LYS A 154 14.04 -8.36 -1.93
N SER A 155 13.51 -7.24 -1.46
CA SER A 155 12.39 -7.24 -0.52
C SER A 155 11.10 -7.73 -1.19
N LEU A 156 10.34 -8.57 -0.47
CA LEU A 156 8.98 -8.95 -0.84
C LEU A 156 7.92 -7.94 -0.37
N THR A 157 8.28 -7.08 0.56
CA THR A 157 7.39 -6.04 1.11
C THR A 157 7.88 -4.64 0.77
N ASN A 158 6.98 -3.66 0.88
CA ASN A 158 7.31 -2.24 0.74
C ASN A 158 8.12 -1.71 1.94
N ASN A 159 9.41 -2.07 2.00
CA ASN A 159 10.27 -1.74 3.14
C ASN A 159 11.01 -0.40 3.01
N GLN A 160 10.86 0.33 1.89
CA GLN A 160 11.68 1.51 1.59
C GLN A 160 11.36 2.74 2.47
N SER A 161 10.17 2.82 3.06
CA SER A 161 9.75 3.93 3.93
C SER A 161 9.38 3.41 5.31
N ALA A 162 10.03 3.92 6.36
CA ALA A 162 9.70 3.58 7.75
C ALA A 162 8.31 4.08 8.19
N ILE A 163 7.65 4.93 7.39
CA ILE A 163 6.34 5.53 7.71
C ILE A 163 5.22 4.84 6.91
N GLU A 164 5.40 4.72 5.61
CA GLU A 164 4.36 4.23 4.68
C GLU A 164 4.50 2.74 4.37
N GLY A 165 5.60 2.11 4.78
CA GLY A 165 5.81 0.68 4.57
C GLY A 165 5.20 -0.21 5.64
N VAL A 166 5.42 -1.51 5.49
CA VAL A 166 5.12 -2.50 6.54
C VAL A 166 6.40 -2.98 7.22
N ASP A 167 6.26 -3.33 8.50
CA ASP A 167 7.31 -3.90 9.35
C ASP A 167 7.06 -5.37 9.60
N ILE A 168 8.05 -6.22 9.30
CA ILE A 168 7.99 -7.64 9.62
C ILE A 168 8.75 -7.94 10.92
N SER A 169 8.04 -8.55 11.87
CA SER A 169 8.58 -9.02 13.14
C SER A 169 8.22 -10.49 13.40
N ALA A 170 8.84 -11.09 14.42
CA ALA A 170 8.61 -12.50 14.80
C ALA A 170 8.75 -13.51 13.63
N CYS A 171 9.59 -13.19 12.64
CA CYS A 171 9.76 -14.00 11.45
C CYS A 171 10.59 -15.25 11.75
N ASN A 172 10.00 -16.41 11.50
CA ASN A 172 10.58 -17.70 11.79
C ASN A 172 10.33 -18.70 10.66
N PHE A 173 11.42 -19.30 10.19
CA PHE A 173 11.40 -20.47 9.33
C PHE A 173 11.76 -21.70 10.17
N ALA A 174 11.00 -22.78 10.02
CA ALA A 174 11.31 -24.06 10.60
C ALA A 174 11.20 -25.14 9.53
N VAL A 175 12.25 -25.95 9.37
CA VAL A 175 12.27 -27.03 8.39
C VAL A 175 12.31 -28.36 9.11
N VAL A 176 11.31 -29.20 8.85
CA VAL A 176 11.35 -30.61 9.22
C VAL A 176 11.87 -31.37 8.01
N ALA A 177 13.18 -31.63 8.03
CA ALA A 177 13.86 -32.37 6.97
C ALA A 177 13.42 -33.83 6.95
N GLN A 178 13.49 -34.45 5.77
CA GLN A 178 13.29 -35.91 5.66
C GLN A 178 14.39 -36.62 6.43
N THR A 179 14.02 -37.53 7.33
CA THR A 179 14.95 -38.54 7.83
C THR A 179 15.29 -39.51 6.70
N VAL A 180 16.58 -39.79 6.53
CA VAL A 180 17.08 -40.72 5.50
C VAL A 180 16.35 -42.06 5.65
N GLY A 181 15.60 -42.47 4.61
CA GLY A 181 14.78 -43.69 4.61
C GLY A 181 13.26 -43.47 4.80
N ALA A 182 12.81 -42.26 5.13
CA ALA A 182 11.39 -41.92 5.20
C ALA A 182 10.86 -41.40 3.85
N SER A 183 9.78 -41.98 3.36
CA SER A 183 9.13 -41.61 2.10
C SER A 183 8.24 -40.36 2.21
N SER A 184 8.55 -39.37 3.03
CA SER A 184 7.67 -38.21 3.25
C SER A 184 8.37 -36.92 2.83
N PRO A 185 7.79 -36.05 1.96
CA PRO A 185 8.39 -34.77 1.54
C PRO A 185 8.84 -33.90 2.73
N ALA A 186 9.91 -33.12 2.57
CA ALA A 186 10.29 -32.13 3.58
C ALA A 186 9.15 -31.11 3.78
N ILE A 187 8.99 -30.65 5.02
CA ILE A 187 7.94 -29.70 5.40
C ILE A 187 8.60 -28.44 5.92
N VAL A 188 8.18 -27.29 5.40
CA VAL A 188 8.61 -25.97 5.83
C VAL A 188 7.45 -25.28 6.51
N SER A 189 7.63 -24.89 7.77
CA SER A 189 6.73 -24.02 8.50
C SER A 189 7.28 -22.60 8.52
N LEU A 190 6.41 -21.65 8.20
CA LEU A 190 6.69 -20.23 8.18
C LEU A 190 5.71 -19.53 9.12
N SER A 191 6.23 -18.70 10.02
CA SER A 191 5.41 -17.79 10.83
C SER A 191 6.05 -16.40 10.84
N PHE A 192 5.24 -15.36 10.70
CA PHE A 192 5.69 -13.97 10.83
C PHE A 192 4.53 -13.05 11.17
N THR A 193 4.85 -11.91 11.77
CA THR A 193 3.88 -10.85 12.05
C THR A 193 4.21 -9.65 11.18
N ILE A 194 3.20 -9.11 10.50
CA ILE A 194 3.31 -7.84 9.80
C ILE A 194 2.61 -6.76 10.61
N ASN A 195 3.34 -5.67 10.85
CA ASN A 195 2.88 -4.46 11.48
C ASN A 195 2.93 -3.31 10.46
N GLN A 196 2.26 -2.20 10.78
CA GLN A 196 2.55 -0.92 10.13
C GLN A 196 4.03 -0.53 10.29
N GLY A 197 4.53 0.37 9.44
CA GLY A 197 5.90 0.85 9.50
C GLY A 197 6.31 1.38 10.87
N VAL A 198 7.59 1.21 11.21
CA VAL A 198 8.12 1.47 12.57
C VAL A 198 8.02 2.94 13.01
N LYS A 199 7.87 3.87 12.07
CA LYS A 199 7.62 5.30 12.29
C LYS A 199 6.22 5.75 11.89
N ALA A 200 5.33 4.81 11.53
CA ALA A 200 3.94 5.14 11.28
C ALA A 200 3.28 5.68 12.57
N PRO A 201 2.27 6.54 12.47
CA PRO A 201 1.62 7.13 13.64
C PRO A 201 1.17 6.06 14.65
N SER A 202 1.73 6.10 15.86
CA SER A 202 1.57 5.08 16.91
C SER A 202 0.33 5.27 17.78
N ARG A 203 -0.63 6.11 17.35
CA ARG A 203 -1.91 6.24 18.06
C ARG A 203 -2.61 4.88 18.02
N ARG A 204 -3.10 4.41 19.17
CA ARG A 204 -3.68 3.06 19.34
C ARG A 204 -4.77 2.74 18.32
N ASP A 205 -5.51 3.74 17.84
CA ASP A 205 -6.56 3.61 16.83
C ASP A 205 -6.04 3.24 15.43
N PHE A 206 -4.73 3.35 15.18
CA PHE A 206 -4.10 3.05 13.89
C PHE A 206 -3.28 1.76 13.91
N LEU A 207 -3.07 1.15 15.08
CA LEU A 207 -2.27 -0.06 15.23
C LEU A 207 -2.92 -1.22 14.48
N SER A 208 -2.30 -1.60 13.36
CA SER A 208 -2.64 -2.79 12.60
C SER A 208 -1.50 -3.79 12.70
N ASN A 209 -1.81 -4.99 13.17
CA ASN A 209 -0.95 -6.16 13.06
C ASN A 209 -1.73 -7.33 12.47
N ALA A 210 -1.02 -8.18 11.74
CA ALA A 210 -1.55 -9.43 11.24
C ALA A 210 -0.48 -10.52 11.40
N GLU A 211 -0.89 -11.62 12.01
CA GLU A 211 -0.05 -12.81 12.14
C GLU A 211 -0.36 -13.76 10.99
N PHE A 212 0.70 -14.26 10.37
CA PHE A 212 0.64 -15.21 9.27
C PHE A 212 1.41 -16.46 9.66
N GLN A 213 0.75 -17.60 9.50
CA GLN A 213 1.36 -18.91 9.71
C GLN A 213 0.93 -19.85 8.60
N THR A 214 1.89 -20.56 8.02
CA THR A 214 1.63 -21.59 7.03
C THR A 214 2.62 -22.73 7.14
N THR A 215 2.20 -23.90 6.70
CA THR A 215 3.01 -25.11 6.62
C THR A 215 2.90 -25.66 5.21
N ILE A 216 4.04 -25.76 4.54
CA ILE A 216 4.13 -26.06 3.11
C ILE A 216 5.00 -27.29 2.94
N SER A 217 4.50 -28.25 2.19
CA SER A 217 5.23 -29.46 1.84
C SER A 217 5.85 -29.33 0.45
N LEU A 218 7.10 -29.77 0.30
CA LEU A 218 7.80 -29.74 -0.99
C LEU A 218 7.16 -30.71 -1.99
N ARG A 219 7.24 -30.37 -3.28
CA ARG A 219 6.75 -31.25 -4.35
C ARG A 219 7.68 -32.45 -4.52
N ARG A 220 7.08 -33.63 -4.65
CA ARG A 220 7.82 -34.85 -5.00
C ARG A 220 8.12 -34.84 -6.50
N TYR A 221 9.38 -35.09 -6.83
CA TYR A 221 9.84 -35.40 -8.18
C TYR A 221 10.50 -36.78 -8.16
#